data_AF-D3G1T1-F1
#
_entry.id   AF-D3G1T1-F1
#
_cell.length_a   1.000
_cell.length_b   1.000
_cell.length_c   1.000
_cell.angle_alpha   90.00
_cell.angle_beta   90.00
_cell.angle_gamma   90.00
#
_symmetry.space_group_name_H-M   'P 1'
#
loop_
_entity.id
_entity.type
_entity.pdbx_description
1 polymer ?
#
loop_
_entity_poly.entity_id
_entity_poly.type
_entity_poly.pdbx_seq_one_letter_code
_entity_poly.pdbx_strand_id
1 'polypeptide(L)'
;MRFYKFSFVIIMLILSFTIVINSNEAHGKSHEERQLEEFIKGNDYIPAEKAIVEFEEKYGGKVNLPKKLPFEPSHRFGNIDEEGRLKLHFMRPGKIDKYPTLDFVFYVMPEIDLDLFINASDKVYTLKSGEKAYYRQQHKHFHSLAFTGNKLGYHFGSNPDNIDLDSFIQIAESIR
;
A
#
# COMPACT_ATOMS: atom_id res chain seq x y z
N MET A 1 -54.25 -20.53 41.03
CA MET A 1 -54.23 -19.43 40.02
C MET A 1 -53.12 -18.37 40.19
N ARG A 2 -52.39 -18.29 41.31
CA ARG A 2 -51.31 -17.28 41.51
C ARG A 2 -49.94 -17.65 40.91
N PHE A 3 -49.62 -18.94 40.76
CA PHE A 3 -48.33 -19.41 40.24
C PHE A 3 -48.14 -19.21 38.72
N TYR A 4 -49.19 -19.39 37.92
CA TYR A 4 -49.12 -19.22 36.46
C TYR A 4 -48.82 -17.77 36.02
N LYS A 5 -49.25 -16.78 36.82
CA LYS A 5 -48.96 -15.37 36.56
C LYS A 5 -47.47 -15.04 36.75
N PHE A 6 -46.80 -15.71 37.70
CA PHE A 6 -45.39 -15.50 37.98
C PHE A 6 -44.51 -16.15 36.91
N SER A 7 -44.84 -17.37 36.47
CA SER A 7 -44.15 -18.03 35.35
C SER A 7 -44.29 -17.27 34.03
N PHE A 8 -45.47 -16.70 33.75
CA PHE A 8 -45.69 -15.95 32.50
C PHE A 8 -44.84 -14.67 32.44
N VAL A 9 -44.69 -13.96 33.57
CA VAL A 9 -43.84 -12.76 33.66
C VAL A 9 -42.37 -13.11 33.45
N ILE A 10 -41.88 -14.21 34.04
CA ILE A 10 -40.49 -14.65 33.86
C ILE A 10 -40.21 -15.05 32.41
N ILE A 11 -41.15 -15.75 31.75
CA ILE A 11 -41.00 -16.15 30.34
C ILE A 11 -40.98 -14.92 29.42
N MET A 12 -41.84 -13.91 29.64
CA MET A 12 -41.79 -12.66 28.88
C MET A 12 -40.48 -11.88 29.09
N LEU A 13 -39.92 -11.92 30.29
CA LEU A 13 -38.69 -11.20 30.63
C LEU A 13 -37.45 -11.88 30.00
N ILE A 14 -37.47 -13.20 29.83
CA ILE A 14 -36.43 -13.95 29.10
C ILE A 14 -36.54 -13.69 27.59
N LEU A 15 -37.77 -13.65 27.04
CA LEU A 15 -38.03 -13.38 25.62
C LEU A 15 -37.68 -11.94 25.20
N SER A 16 -37.81 -10.95 26.09
CA SER A 16 -37.40 -9.58 25.77
C SER A 16 -35.87 -9.41 25.79
N PHE A 17 -35.15 -10.20 26.59
CA PHE A 17 -33.69 -10.17 26.64
C PHE A 17 -33.03 -10.75 25.39
N THR A 18 -33.65 -11.73 24.72
CA THR A 18 -33.08 -12.35 23.51
C THR A 18 -33.20 -11.49 22.26
N ILE A 19 -34.09 -10.49 22.24
CA ILE A 19 -34.24 -9.56 21.10
C ILE A 19 -33.10 -8.52 21.10
N VAL A 20 -32.59 -8.13 22.26
CA VAL A 20 -31.55 -7.09 22.39
C VAL A 20 -30.15 -7.57 21.98
N ILE A 21 -29.88 -8.89 22.05
CA ILE A 21 -28.54 -9.44 21.78
C ILE A 21 -28.31 -9.68 20.27
N ASN A 22 -29.37 -9.66 19.45
CA ASN A 22 -29.28 -9.98 18.01
C ASN A 22 -29.35 -8.77 17.07
N SER A 23 -29.30 -7.54 17.57
CA SER A 23 -29.16 -6.34 16.72
C SER A 23 -27.69 -6.01 16.42
N ASN A 24 -26.83 -7.01 16.26
CA ASN A 24 -25.58 -6.81 15.52
C ASN A 24 -25.97 -6.65 14.06
N GLU A 25 -26.21 -5.41 13.65
CA GLU A 25 -26.41 -5.03 12.26
C GLU A 25 -25.23 -5.57 11.46
N ALA A 26 -25.46 -6.66 10.73
CA ALA A 26 -24.50 -7.22 9.80
C ALA A 26 -24.28 -6.20 8.68
N HIS A 27 -23.27 -5.35 8.84
CA HIS A 27 -22.85 -4.42 7.81
C HIS A 27 -22.16 -5.25 6.72
N GLY A 28 -22.85 -5.42 5.59
CA GLY A 28 -22.26 -6.03 4.41
C GLY A 28 -21.11 -5.16 3.90
N LYS A 29 -19.98 -5.79 3.54
CA LYS A 29 -18.85 -5.08 2.95
C LYS A 29 -19.26 -4.35 1.68
N SER A 30 -18.72 -3.16 1.47
CA SER A 30 -18.91 -2.40 0.23
C SER A 30 -18.26 -3.11 -0.96
N HIS A 31 -18.60 -2.68 -2.18
CA HIS A 31 -18.00 -3.23 -3.39
C HIS A 31 -16.49 -2.96 -3.43
N GLU A 32 -16.09 -1.76 -3.04
CA GLU A 32 -14.71 -1.30 -2.98
C GLU A 32 -13.88 -2.09 -1.96
N GLU A 33 -14.46 -2.40 -0.79
CA GLU A 33 -13.81 -3.25 0.21
C GLU A 33 -13.56 -4.66 -0.31
N ARG A 34 -14.50 -5.24 -1.07
CA ARG A 34 -14.32 -6.56 -1.68
C ARG A 34 -13.23 -6.55 -2.73
N GLN A 35 -13.22 -5.56 -3.64
CA GLN A 35 -12.16 -5.42 -4.64
C GLN A 35 -10.79 -5.28 -3.98
N LEU A 36 -10.69 -4.52 -2.90
CA LEU A 36 -9.44 -4.38 -2.16
C LEU A 36 -8.99 -5.70 -1.52
N GLU A 37 -9.92 -6.46 -0.92
CA GLU A 37 -9.62 -7.78 -0.35
C GLU A 37 -9.17 -8.79 -1.40
N GLU A 38 -9.83 -8.80 -2.56
CA GLU A 38 -9.43 -9.63 -3.71
C GLU A 38 -8.05 -9.24 -4.21
N PHE A 39 -7.76 -7.94 -4.31
CA PHE A 39 -6.45 -7.43 -4.70
C PHE A 39 -5.36 -7.85 -3.72
N ILE A 40 -5.59 -7.69 -2.40
CA ILE A 40 -4.63 -8.08 -1.36
C ILE A 40 -4.35 -9.59 -1.42
N LYS A 41 -5.41 -10.40 -1.50
CA LYS A 41 -5.28 -11.87 -1.56
C LYS A 41 -4.61 -12.35 -2.84
N GLY A 42 -4.96 -11.74 -3.97
CA GLY A 42 -4.44 -12.13 -5.28
C GLY A 42 -2.96 -11.78 -5.49
N ASN A 43 -2.38 -10.93 -4.65
CA ASN A 43 -0.97 -10.53 -4.72
C ASN A 43 -0.15 -11.04 -3.51
N ASP A 44 -0.72 -11.90 -2.66
CA ASP A 44 -0.08 -12.39 -1.42
C ASP A 44 0.41 -11.25 -0.51
N TYR A 45 -0.38 -10.19 -0.41
CA TYR A 45 -0.02 -8.99 0.33
C TYR A 45 -0.27 -9.11 1.83
N ILE A 46 0.68 -8.57 2.58
CA ILE A 46 0.62 -8.38 4.03
C ILE A 46 0.73 -6.87 4.34
N PRO A 47 0.46 -6.44 5.59
CA PRO A 47 0.69 -5.06 6.00
C PRO A 47 2.12 -4.62 5.67
N ALA A 48 2.27 -3.40 5.12
CA ALA A 48 3.55 -2.90 4.63
C ALA A 48 4.65 -2.96 5.71
N GLU A 49 4.31 -2.66 6.96
CA GLU A 49 5.24 -2.71 8.09
C GLU A 49 5.81 -4.12 8.30
N LYS A 50 4.97 -5.15 8.13
CA LYS A 50 5.41 -6.56 8.26
C LYS A 50 6.30 -6.96 7.08
N ALA A 51 5.93 -6.59 5.86
CA ALA A 51 6.75 -6.86 4.67
C ALA A 51 8.12 -6.18 4.76
N ILE A 52 8.17 -4.94 5.27
CA ILE A 52 9.42 -4.22 5.52
C ILE A 52 10.29 -4.98 6.51
N VAL A 53 9.74 -5.38 7.67
CA VAL A 53 10.51 -6.14 8.67
C VAL A 53 11.06 -7.44 8.07
N GLU A 54 10.24 -8.20 7.34
CA GLU A 54 10.69 -9.45 6.70
C GLU A 54 11.83 -9.20 5.69
N PHE A 55 11.77 -8.10 4.93
CA PHE A 55 12.81 -7.73 4.00
C PHE A 55 14.11 -7.30 4.70
N GLU A 56 14.00 -6.45 5.73
CA GLU A 56 15.14 -5.99 6.55
C GLU A 56 15.84 -7.17 7.27
N GLU A 57 15.08 -8.14 7.77
CA GLU A 57 15.62 -9.35 8.39
C GLU A 57 16.36 -10.24 7.37
N LYS A 58 15.86 -10.32 6.13
CA LYS A 58 16.44 -11.17 5.08
C LYS A 58 17.71 -10.59 4.46
N TYR A 59 17.72 -9.29 4.16
CA TYR A 59 18.80 -8.66 3.39
C TYR A 59 19.67 -7.72 4.22
N GLY A 60 19.24 -7.37 5.43
CA GLY A 60 19.90 -6.34 6.23
C GLY A 60 19.69 -4.93 5.66
N GLY A 61 20.05 -3.93 6.46
CA GLY A 61 19.79 -2.52 6.13
C GLY A 61 18.38 -2.09 6.51
N LYS A 62 18.22 -0.80 6.77
CA LYS A 62 16.94 -0.22 7.18
C LYS A 62 16.25 0.39 5.96
N VAL A 63 15.03 -0.02 5.69
CA VAL A 63 14.19 0.53 4.65
C VAL A 63 13.67 1.89 5.10
N ASN A 64 14.12 2.92 4.40
CA ASN A 64 13.54 4.25 4.50
C ASN A 64 12.44 4.43 3.46
N LEU A 65 11.28 4.90 3.91
CA LEU A 65 10.15 5.23 3.04
C LEU A 65 10.11 6.73 2.73
N PRO A 66 9.55 7.12 1.59
CA PRO A 66 9.38 8.53 1.27
C PRO A 66 8.39 9.17 2.24
N LYS A 67 8.75 10.36 2.76
CA LYS A 67 7.84 11.19 3.58
C LYS A 67 6.84 11.96 2.72
N LYS A 68 7.14 12.15 1.43
CA LYS A 68 6.24 12.74 0.44
C LYS A 68 5.71 11.63 -0.47
N LEU A 69 4.39 11.56 -0.60
CA LEU A 69 3.71 10.68 -1.54
C LEU A 69 2.86 11.53 -2.49
N PRO A 70 2.54 11.02 -3.69
CA PRO A 70 1.72 11.75 -4.67
C PRO A 70 0.28 12.00 -4.19
N PHE A 71 -0.17 11.24 -3.19
CA PHE A 71 -1.45 11.41 -2.50
C PHE A 71 -1.35 10.85 -1.08
N GLU A 72 -2.35 11.14 -0.25
CA GLU A 72 -2.48 10.53 1.08
C GLU A 72 -3.13 9.15 0.96
N PRO A 73 -2.39 8.04 1.20
CA PRO A 73 -2.94 6.70 1.07
C PRO A 73 -3.79 6.35 2.29
N SER A 74 -4.90 5.66 2.07
CA SER A 74 -5.69 5.06 3.16
C SER A 74 -5.25 3.64 3.49
N HIS A 75 -4.55 2.97 2.56
CA HIS A 75 -4.07 1.60 2.73
C HIS A 75 -2.62 1.48 2.31
N ARG A 76 -1.87 0.63 3.02
CA ARG A 76 -0.47 0.32 2.76
C ARG A 76 -0.26 -1.17 2.91
N PHE A 77 0.33 -1.79 1.89
CA PHE A 77 0.61 -3.21 1.88
C PHE A 77 1.86 -3.49 1.07
N GLY A 78 2.40 -4.69 1.24
CA GLY A 78 3.48 -5.16 0.42
C GLY A 78 3.69 -6.65 0.50
N ASN A 79 4.62 -7.11 -0.31
CA ASN A 79 5.20 -8.44 -0.26
C ASN A 79 6.67 -8.39 -0.68
N ILE A 80 7.35 -9.52 -0.51
CA ILE A 80 8.64 -9.78 -1.15
C ILE A 80 8.33 -10.62 -2.39
N ASP A 81 8.67 -10.11 -3.57
CA ASP A 81 8.42 -10.82 -4.84
C ASP A 81 9.38 -12.01 -5.04
N GLU A 82 9.18 -12.75 -6.13
CA GLU A 82 9.97 -13.95 -6.45
C GLU A 82 11.45 -13.64 -6.64
N GLU A 83 11.78 -12.41 -7.07
CA GLU A 83 13.16 -11.92 -7.18
C GLU A 83 13.73 -11.43 -5.84
N GLY A 84 12.94 -11.45 -4.77
CA GLY A 84 13.38 -11.06 -3.43
C GLY A 84 13.31 -9.55 -3.18
N ARG A 85 12.63 -8.78 -4.03
CA ARG A 85 12.48 -7.33 -3.88
C ARG A 85 11.24 -7.05 -3.04
N LEU A 86 11.35 -6.09 -2.13
CA LEU A 86 10.19 -5.58 -1.40
C LEU A 86 9.35 -4.71 -2.35
N LYS A 87 8.14 -5.16 -2.67
CA LYS A 87 7.15 -4.40 -3.42
C LYS A 87 6.13 -3.83 -2.45
N LEU A 88 6.06 -2.51 -2.37
CA LEU A 88 5.08 -1.78 -1.58
C LEU A 88 4.06 -1.12 -2.48
N HIS A 89 2.81 -1.10 -2.02
CA HIS A 89 1.74 -0.34 -2.61
C HIS A 89 1.15 0.61 -1.58
N PHE A 90 0.98 1.85 -2.01
CA PHE A 90 0.26 2.89 -1.28
C PHE A 90 -1.02 3.16 -2.06
N MET A 91 -2.17 2.80 -1.50
CA MET A 91 -3.44 2.87 -2.22
C MET A 91 -4.48 3.74 -1.53
N ARG A 92 -5.30 4.38 -2.35
CA ARG A 92 -6.55 5.04 -1.96
C ARG A 92 -7.66 4.53 -2.87
N PRO A 93 -8.49 3.58 -2.40
CA PRO A 93 -9.60 3.07 -3.18
C PRO A 93 -10.50 4.18 -3.70
N GLY A 94 -10.87 4.08 -4.97
CA GLY A 94 -11.80 4.98 -5.61
C GLY A 94 -13.22 4.83 -5.06
N LYS A 95 -14.14 5.55 -5.67
CA LYS A 95 -15.58 5.24 -5.58
C LYS A 95 -16.11 5.19 -7.00
N ILE A 96 -16.87 4.13 -7.31
CA ILE A 96 -17.49 3.96 -8.63
C ILE A 96 -18.23 5.25 -9.01
N ASP A 97 -18.00 5.70 -10.25
CA ASP A 97 -18.57 6.90 -10.86
C ASP A 97 -18.26 8.24 -10.17
N LYS A 98 -17.33 8.28 -9.20
CA LYS A 98 -16.94 9.52 -8.50
C LYS A 98 -15.48 9.90 -8.72
N TYR A 99 -14.56 8.98 -8.41
CA TYR A 99 -13.13 9.22 -8.55
C TYR A 99 -12.37 7.90 -8.66
N PRO A 100 -11.25 7.87 -9.40
CA PRO A 100 -10.49 6.65 -9.62
C PRO A 100 -9.78 6.17 -8.35
N THR A 101 -9.48 4.88 -8.31
CA THR A 101 -8.50 4.33 -7.36
C THR A 101 -7.13 4.92 -7.68
N LEU A 102 -6.44 5.42 -6.66
CA LEU A 102 -5.05 5.81 -6.79
C LEU A 102 -4.16 4.71 -6.22
N ASP A 103 -3.11 4.41 -6.95
CA ASP A 103 -2.11 3.42 -6.61
C ASP A 103 -0.71 3.95 -6.92
N PHE A 104 0.20 3.78 -5.98
CA PHE A 104 1.60 4.12 -6.10
C PHE A 104 2.45 2.93 -5.66
N VAL A 105 3.19 2.37 -6.62
CA VAL A 105 4.04 1.20 -6.42
C VAL A 105 5.47 1.64 -6.18
N PHE A 106 6.06 1.10 -5.12
CA PHE A 106 7.40 1.45 -4.67
C PHE A 106 8.19 0.18 -4.36
N TYR A 107 9.31 0.01 -5.05
CA TYR A 107 10.19 -1.14 -4.89
C TYR A 107 11.44 -0.77 -4.10
N VAL A 108 11.84 -1.68 -3.21
CA VAL A 108 13.11 -1.66 -2.50
C VAL A 108 13.82 -2.99 -2.76
N MET A 109 15.11 -2.92 -3.04
CA MET A 109 15.92 -4.10 -3.40
C MET A 109 17.35 -3.94 -2.88
N PRO A 110 18.13 -5.03 -2.83
CA PRO A 110 19.58 -4.93 -2.70
C PRO A 110 20.19 -4.00 -3.75
N GLU A 111 21.21 -3.22 -3.38
CA GLU A 111 21.83 -2.24 -4.29
C GLU A 111 22.29 -2.84 -5.63
N ILE A 112 22.81 -4.08 -5.60
CA ILE A 112 23.28 -4.80 -6.79
C ILE A 112 22.18 -5.09 -7.81
N ASP A 113 20.92 -5.16 -7.38
CA ASP A 113 19.80 -5.49 -8.25
C ASP A 113 19.20 -4.26 -8.94
N LEU A 114 19.61 -3.04 -8.54
CA LEU A 114 19.10 -1.81 -9.13
C LEU A 114 19.46 -1.67 -10.62
N ASP A 115 20.60 -2.23 -11.04
CA ASP A 115 21.05 -2.17 -12.43
C ASP A 115 20.05 -2.81 -13.41
N LEU A 116 19.19 -3.71 -12.94
CA LEU A 116 18.09 -4.29 -13.75
C LEU A 116 17.04 -3.25 -14.15
N PHE A 117 16.97 -2.13 -13.43
CA PHE A 117 16.01 -1.05 -13.65
C PHE A 117 16.62 0.16 -14.36
N ILE A 118 17.93 0.19 -14.57
CA ILE A 118 18.65 1.31 -15.18
C ILE A 118 19.00 0.97 -16.64
N ASN A 119 18.72 1.90 -17.55
CA ASN A 119 19.06 1.80 -18.96
C ASN A 119 20.06 2.89 -19.33
N ALA A 120 20.90 2.61 -20.33
CA ALA A 120 21.85 3.58 -20.87
C ALA A 120 21.18 4.86 -21.42
N SER A 121 19.89 4.80 -21.77
CA SER A 121 19.12 5.94 -22.27
C SER A 121 18.47 6.79 -21.17
N ASP A 122 18.59 6.39 -19.90
CA ASP A 122 17.93 7.11 -18.80
C ASP A 122 18.57 8.47 -18.57
N LYS A 123 17.73 9.46 -18.24
CA LYS A 123 18.21 10.78 -17.87
C LYS A 123 18.75 10.72 -16.45
N VAL A 124 19.99 11.13 -16.27
CA VAL A 124 20.65 11.13 -14.96
C VAL A 124 20.46 12.47 -14.27
N TYR A 125 20.00 12.42 -13.02
CA TYR A 125 19.86 13.56 -12.12
C TYR A 125 20.70 13.32 -10.86
N THR A 126 21.20 14.38 -10.26
CA THR A 126 21.91 14.31 -8.97
C THR A 126 20.98 14.76 -7.86
N LEU A 127 20.73 13.88 -6.89
CA LEU A 127 19.98 14.20 -5.68
C LEU A 127 20.80 15.13 -4.77
N LYS A 128 20.16 15.82 -3.83
CA LYS A 128 20.82 16.75 -2.88
C LYS A 128 21.79 16.02 -1.96
N SER A 129 21.55 14.75 -1.70
CA SER A 129 22.43 13.86 -0.96
C SER A 129 23.67 13.43 -1.78
N GLY A 130 23.67 13.65 -3.10
CA GLY A 130 24.79 13.43 -4.01
C GLY A 130 24.67 12.17 -4.86
N GLU A 131 23.72 11.28 -4.55
CA GLU A 131 23.45 10.06 -5.31
C GLU A 131 22.85 10.39 -6.68
N LYS A 132 23.08 9.49 -7.63
CA LYS A 132 22.51 9.57 -8.97
C LYS A 132 21.14 8.93 -8.98
N ALA A 133 20.18 9.64 -9.55
CA ALA A 133 18.86 9.13 -9.88
C ALA A 133 18.70 9.02 -11.40
N TYR A 134 18.19 7.88 -11.84
CA TYR A 134 18.01 7.51 -13.23
C TYR A 134 16.52 7.59 -13.55
N TYR A 135 16.15 8.61 -14.32
CA TYR A 135 14.78 8.87 -14.71
C TYR A 135 14.51 8.34 -16.12
N ARG A 136 13.45 7.55 -16.25
CA ARG A 136 12.98 7.03 -17.52
C ARG A 136 11.61 7.57 -17.86
N GLN A 137 11.51 8.12 -19.07
CA GLN A 137 10.25 8.48 -19.69
C GLN A 137 9.91 7.46 -20.77
N GLN A 138 8.99 6.53 -20.50
CA GLN A 138 8.41 5.68 -21.55
C GLN A 138 7.24 6.42 -22.20
N HIS A 139 7.24 6.50 -23.53
CA HIS A 139 6.29 7.32 -24.28
C HIS A 139 4.84 7.18 -23.80
N LYS A 140 4.25 8.32 -23.42
CA LYS A 140 2.84 8.59 -23.08
C LYS A 140 2.22 7.80 -21.93
N HIS A 141 2.89 6.81 -21.35
CA HIS A 141 2.19 5.88 -20.46
C HIS A 141 2.86 5.63 -19.11
N PHE A 142 4.19 5.71 -18.98
CA PHE A 142 4.82 5.42 -17.70
C PHE A 142 6.16 6.14 -17.52
N HIS A 143 6.31 6.81 -16.38
CA HIS A 143 7.57 7.41 -15.95
C HIS A 143 8.07 6.65 -14.73
N SER A 144 9.40 6.47 -14.62
CA SER A 144 10.01 5.86 -13.45
C SER A 144 11.30 6.54 -13.03
N LEU A 145 11.66 6.35 -11.78
CA LEU A 145 12.90 6.80 -11.18
C LEU A 145 13.54 5.63 -10.42
N ALA A 146 14.83 5.39 -10.67
CA ALA A 146 15.65 4.43 -9.95
C ALA A 146 16.84 5.15 -9.31
N PHE A 147 17.20 4.85 -8.07
CA PHE A 147 18.38 5.42 -7.42
C PHE A 147 18.85 4.54 -6.24
N THR A 148 20.11 4.70 -5.83
CA THR A 148 20.64 4.04 -4.62
C THR A 148 20.59 4.98 -3.42
N GLY A 149 20.39 4.42 -2.23
CA GLY A 149 20.46 5.15 -0.97
C GLY A 149 20.59 4.17 0.19
N ASN A 150 21.42 4.47 1.20
CA ASN A 150 21.61 3.61 2.37
C ASN A 150 21.91 2.13 2.05
N LYS A 151 22.69 1.87 0.98
CA LYS A 151 23.03 0.51 0.48
C LYS A 151 21.84 -0.31 -0.03
N LEU A 152 20.74 0.36 -0.36
CA LEU A 152 19.57 -0.23 -0.99
C LEU A 152 19.31 0.46 -2.34
N GLY A 153 18.72 -0.29 -3.26
CA GLY A 153 18.15 0.22 -4.49
C GLY A 153 16.68 0.59 -4.31
N TYR A 154 16.27 1.73 -4.85
CA TYR A 154 14.90 2.20 -4.86
C TYR A 154 14.42 2.38 -6.29
N HIS A 155 13.22 1.88 -6.59
CA HIS A 155 12.60 2.09 -7.89
C HIS A 155 11.10 2.32 -7.75
N PHE A 156 10.57 3.36 -8.39
CA PHE A 156 9.14 3.63 -8.41
C PHE A 156 8.74 4.31 -9.70
N GLY A 157 7.46 4.22 -10.04
CA GLY A 157 6.92 4.78 -11.27
C GLY A 157 5.44 5.08 -11.20
N SER A 158 4.99 5.92 -12.12
CA SER A 158 3.60 6.33 -12.23
C SER A 158 3.30 6.81 -13.65
N ASN A 159 2.02 6.88 -13.99
CA ASN A 159 1.59 7.44 -15.26
C ASN A 159 1.91 8.95 -15.31
N PRO A 160 2.31 9.50 -16.47
CA PRO A 160 2.72 10.90 -16.64
C PRO A 160 1.70 11.90 -16.11
N ASP A 161 0.41 11.59 -16.28
CA ASP A 161 -0.71 12.46 -15.90
C ASP A 161 -0.83 12.64 -14.37
N ASN A 162 -0.14 11.79 -13.60
CA ASN A 162 -0.25 11.76 -12.14
C ASN A 162 0.98 12.35 -11.43
N ILE A 163 2.18 12.27 -12.03
CA ILE A 163 3.45 12.67 -11.40
C ILE A 163 4.45 13.18 -12.45
N ASP A 164 4.90 14.42 -12.30
CA ASP A 164 5.97 15.01 -13.11
C ASP A 164 7.37 14.73 -12.53
N LEU A 165 8.42 15.07 -13.29
CA LEU A 165 9.81 14.85 -12.88
C LEU A 165 10.12 15.50 -11.53
N ASP A 166 9.71 16.75 -11.31
CA ASP A 166 9.98 17.46 -10.07
C ASP A 166 9.35 16.74 -8.87
N SER A 167 8.15 16.17 -9.04
CA SER A 167 7.51 15.35 -8.03
C SER A 167 8.26 14.05 -7.77
N PHE A 168 8.76 13.37 -8.81
CA PHE A 168 9.63 12.19 -8.67
C PHE A 168 10.88 12.50 -7.84
N ILE A 169 11.57 13.59 -8.16
CA ILE A 169 12.75 14.02 -7.40
C ILE A 169 12.37 14.35 -5.96
N GLN A 170 11.27 15.09 -5.73
CA GLN A 170 10.82 15.40 -4.36
C GLN A 170 10.45 14.17 -3.53
N ILE A 171 9.90 13.12 -4.14
CA ILE A 171 9.64 11.84 -3.48
C ILE A 171 10.97 11.18 -3.09
N ALA A 172 11.92 11.08 -4.03
CA ALA A 172 13.24 10.50 -3.78
C ALA A 172 13.99 11.22 -2.65
N GLU A 173 14.04 12.55 -2.70
CA GLU A 173 14.64 13.42 -1.66
C GLU A 173 13.98 13.32 -0.28
N SER A 174 12.77 12.76 -0.21
CA SER A 174 12.04 12.62 1.04
C SER A 174 12.34 11.32 1.79
N ILE A 175 13.13 10.42 1.18
CA ILE A 175 13.53 9.12 1.75
C ILE A 175 14.71 9.34 2.70
N ARG A 176 14.48 9.14 3.99
CA ARG A 176 15.46 9.35 5.07
C ARG A 176 15.12 8.59 6.34
#